data_AF-A0A174F9B4-F1
#
_entry.id   AF-A0A174F9B4-F1
#
_cell.length_a   1.000
_cell.length_b   1.000
_cell.length_c   1.000
_cell.angle_alpha   90.00
_cell.angle_beta   90.00
_cell.angle_gamma   90.00
#
_symmetry.space_group_name_H-M   'P 1'
#
loop_
_entity.id
_entity.type
_entity.pdbx_description
1 polymer ?
#
loop_
_entity_poly.entity_id
_entity_poly.type
_entity_poly.pdbx_seq_one_letter_code
_entity_poly.pdbx_strand_id
1 'polypeptide(L)' 'MLSPQLRKIKIQLEEGATNIDIDKEELLAELNEMEAIQGVLLKSLSLSTKVCPTCGKRL' A
#
# COMPACT_ATOMS: atom_id res chain seq x y z
N MET A 1 -5.17 3.88 4.51
CA MET A 1 -5.11 5.31 4.13
C MET A 1 -4.09 5.43 3.01
N LEU A 2 -4.33 6.27 2.00
CA LEU A 2 -3.32 6.51 0.97
C LEU A 2 -2.15 7.28 1.59
N SER A 3 -0.94 6.88 1.25
CA SER A 3 0.27 7.59 1.60
C SER A 3 0.30 8.98 0.94
N PRO A 4 1.06 9.95 1.51
CA PRO A 4 1.08 11.34 1.06
C PRO A 4 1.19 11.54 -0.46
N GLN A 5 2.16 10.89 -1.10
CA GLN A 5 2.44 11.08 -2.52
C GLN A 5 1.38 10.39 -3.41
N LEU A 6 0.90 9.20 -3.02
CA LEU A 6 -0.26 8.57 -3.66
C LEU A 6 -1.53 9.43 -3.57
N ARG A 7 -1.73 10.12 -2.44
CA ARG A 7 -2.87 11.03 -2.26
C ARG A 7 -2.77 12.24 -3.18
N LYS A 8 -1.58 12.82 -3.32
CA LYS A 8 -1.31 13.94 -4.22
C LYS A 8 -1.57 13.56 -5.68
N ILE A 9 -1.07 12.40 -6.12
CA ILE A 9 -1.32 11.87 -7.47
C ILE A 9 -2.82 11.67 -7.71
N LYS A 10 -3.54 11.09 -6.73
CA LYS A 10 -4.99 10.88 -6.84
C LYS A 10 -5.74 12.20 -7.07
N ILE A 11 -5.43 13.24 -6.31
CA ILE A 11 -6.08 14.55 -6.45
C ILE A 11 -5.84 15.12 -7.85
N GLN A 12 -4.60 15.08 -8.34
CA GLN A 12 -4.27 15.58 -9.68
C GLN A 12 -5.02 14.84 -10.80
N LEU A 13 -5.19 13.52 -10.65
CA LEU A 13 -5.99 12.72 -11.59
C LEU A 13 -7.48 13.07 -11.53
N GLU A 14 -8.02 13.29 -10.32
CA GLU A 14 -9.42 13.72 -10.12
C GLU A 14 -9.67 15.12 -10.68
N GLU A 15 -8.68 16.00 -10.64
CA GLU A 15 -8.70 17.35 -11.22
C GLU A 15 -8.45 17.37 -12.73
N GLY A 16 -8.15 16.22 -13.35
CA GLY A 16 -7.91 16.11 -14.79
C GLY A 16 -6.57 16.72 -15.24
N ALA A 17 -5.58 16.80 -14.36
CA ALA A 17 -4.27 17.31 -14.70
C ALA A 17 -3.62 16.47 -15.80
N THR A 18 -3.15 17.13 -16.86
CA THR A 18 -2.45 16.48 -17.98
C THR A 18 -0.98 16.20 -17.69
N ASN A 19 -0.36 17.01 -16.81
CA ASN A 19 0.98 16.78 -16.29
C ASN A 19 0.90 16.45 -14.81
N ILE A 20 1.14 15.18 -14.47
CA ILE A 20 1.16 14.72 -13.09
C ILE A 20 2.53 15.02 -12.50
N ASP A 21 2.54 15.78 -11.42
CA ASP A 21 3.72 16.04 -10.59
C ASP A 21 3.97 14.85 -9.67
N ILE A 22 5.02 14.10 -9.97
CA ILE A 22 5.42 12.88 -9.26
C ILE A 22 6.79 13.10 -8.62
N ASP A 23 6.83 13.17 -7.30
CA ASP A 23 8.05 12.92 -6.54
C ASP A 23 8.32 11.41 -6.56
N LYS A 24 9.39 11.03 -7.28
CA LYS A 24 9.75 9.62 -7.49
C LYS A 24 10.38 9.00 -6.26
N GLU A 25 11.11 9.78 -5.47
CA GLU A 25 11.84 9.29 -4.30
C GLU A 25 10.85 9.02 -3.17
N GLU A 26 9.93 9.95 -2.92
CA GLU A 26 8.86 9.80 -1.94
C GLU A 26 7.93 8.64 -2.33
N LEU A 27 7.50 8.56 -3.60
CA LEU A 27 6.65 7.46 -4.05
C LEU A 27 7.32 6.09 -3.90
N LEU A 28 8.61 5.98 -4.21
CA LEU A 28 9.34 4.72 -4.07
C LEU A 28 9.48 4.32 -2.59
N ALA A 29 9.76 5.26 -1.70
CA ALA A 29 9.83 5.01 -0.27
C ALA A 29 8.48 4.49 0.28
N GLU A 30 7.37 5.15 -0.08
CA GLU A 30 6.03 4.75 0.31
C GLU A 30 5.66 3.34 -0.18
N LEU A 31 5.99 3.02 -1.43
CA LEU A 31 5.74 1.68 -1.99
C LEU A 31 6.54 0.60 -1.26
N ASN A 32 7.81 0.86 -0.93
CA ASN A 32 8.64 -0.07 -0.17
C ASN A 32 8.10 -0.30 1.25
N GLU A 33 7.61 0.75 1.92
CA GLU A 33 6.95 0.62 3.22
C GLU A 33 5.69 -0.27 3.13
N MET A 34 4.89 -0.11 2.08
CA MET A 34 3.70 -0.94 1.85
C MET A 34 4.04 -2.42 1.64
N GLU A 35 5.07 -2.73 0.86
CA GLU A 35 5.54 -4.12 0.68
C GLU A 35 6.03 -4.72 2.00
N ALA A 36 6.78 -3.95 2.80
CA ALA A 36 7.25 -4.40 4.11
C ALA A 36 6.08 -4.73 5.06
N ILE A 37 5.02 -3.89 5.06
CA ILE A 37 3.82 -4.14 5.86
C ILE A 37 3.14 -5.44 5.42
N GLN A 38 3.01 -5.69 4.12
CA GLN A 38 2.39 -6.91 3.61
C GLN A 38 3.11 -8.18 4.09
N GLY A 39 4.45 -8.16 4.10
CA GLY A 39 5.26 -9.24 4.66
C GLY A 39 5.03 -9.48 6.15
N VAL A 40 4.94 -8.41 6.96
CA VAL A 40 4.66 -8.51 8.40
C VAL A 40 3.25 -9.03 8.67
N LEU A 41 2.26 -8.59 7.88
CA LEU A 41 0.86 -8.99 8.03
C LEU A 41 0.68 -10.47 7.68
N LEU A 42 1.25 -10.94 6.57
CA LEU A 42 1.25 -12.36 6.20
C LEU A 42 1.95 -13.22 7.25
N LYS A 43 3.09 -12.77 7.78
CA LYS A 43 3.79 -13.46 8.87
C LYS A 43 2.91 -13.53 10.12
N SER A 44 2.26 -12.44 10.50
CA SER A 44 1.37 -12.40 11.65
C SER A 44 0.13 -13.29 11.47
N LEU A 45 -0.47 -13.30 10.28
CA LEU A 45 -1.59 -14.18 9.93
C LEU A 45 -1.17 -15.65 9.91
N SER A 46 0.06 -15.97 9.50
CA SER A 46 0.60 -17.33 9.56
C SER A 46 0.80 -17.88 10.97
N LEU A 47 0.93 -17.00 11.97
CA LEU A 47 0.95 -17.38 13.38
C LEU A 47 -0.45 -17.63 13.95
N SER A 48 -1.50 -17.22 13.24
CA SER A 48 -2.89 -17.43 13.67
C SER A 48 -3.41 -18.77 13.16
N THR A 49 -3.74 -19.67 14.08
CA THR A 49 -4.32 -20.99 13.74
C THR A 49 -5.78 -20.93 13.32
N LYS A 50 -6.41 -19.75 13.32
CA LYS A 50 -7.84 -19.56 13.06
C LYS A 50 -8.15 -18.98 11.69
N VAL A 51 -7.13 -18.57 10.93
CA VAL A 51 -7.30 -17.93 9.63
C VAL A 51 -6.25 -18.44 8.65
N CYS A 52 -6.61 -18.55 7.37
CA CYS A 52 -5.71 -18.92 6.31
C CYS A 52 -4.63 -17.83 6.13
N PRO A 53 -3.33 -18.17 6.17
CA PRO A 53 -2.25 -17.19 6.03
C PRO A 53 -2.20 -16.50 4.66
N THR A 54 -2.70 -17.17 3.61
CA THR A 54 -2.59 -16.71 2.23
C THR A 54 -3.73 -15.78 1.82
N CYS A 55 -4.93 -16.01 2.35
CA CYS A 55 -6.13 -15.26 1.97
C CYS A 55 -6.88 -14.60 3.14
N GLY A 56 -6.41 -14.78 4.38
CA GLY A 56 -6.95 -14.15 5.59
C GLY A 56 -8.34 -14.62 6.03
N LYS A 57 -8.97 -15.55 5.30
CA LYS A 57 -10.30 -16.09 5.66
C LYS A 57 -10.22 -16.99 6.88
N ARG A 58 -11.26 -16.98 7.71
CA ARG A 58 -11.38 -17.92 8.85
C ARG A 58 -11.40 -19.36 8.32
N LEU A 59 -10.65 -20.24 9.00
CA LEU A 59 -10.68 -21.69 8.75
C LEU A 59 -12.00 -22.30 9.22
#